data_AF-A0A930EXA5-F1
#
_entry.id   AF-A0A930EXA5-F1
#
_cell.length_a   1.000
_cell.length_b   1.000
_cell.length_c   1.000
_cell.angle_alpha   90.00
_cell.angle_beta   90.00
_cell.angle_gamma   90.00
#
_symmetry.space_group_name_H-M   'P 1'
#
loop_
_entity.id
_entity.type
_entity.pdbx_description
1 polymer ?
#
loop_
_entity_poly.entity_id
_entity_poly.type
_entity_poly.pdbx_seq_one_letter_code
_entity_poly.pdbx_strand_id
1 'polypeptide(L)'
;MLLTIDVGNTNISMGILDGENIIGRYRLMTQTTRTSDEYGFFITTFLNTLELKASDIKGTIISSVVPKLMYSLTSAVIKYLHQKPMIVSNNMQMDIKLDTEAPRSIGADRIVNTTYAWNTFHRSCIIVDFG
;
A
#
# COMPACT_ATOMS: atom_id res chain seq x y z
N MET A 1 3.80 -8.52 11.88
CA MET A 1 3.96 -7.21 11.23
C MET A 1 3.21 -7.14 9.91
N LEU A 2 2.85 -5.94 9.45
CA LEU A 2 2.14 -5.66 8.21
C LEU A 2 3.04 -4.83 7.27
N LEU A 3 3.22 -5.27 6.03
CA LEU A 3 3.82 -4.44 4.98
C LEU A 3 2.72 -3.63 4.29
N THR A 4 2.87 -2.31 4.27
CA THR A 4 2.01 -1.40 3.52
C THR A 4 2.76 -0.85 2.33
N ILE A 5 2.10 -0.79 1.18
CA ILE A 5 2.68 -0.24 -0.05
C ILE A 5 1.68 0.75 -0.64
N ASP A 6 2.12 1.99 -0.85
CA ASP A 6 1.37 3.04 -1.52
C ASP A 6 2.07 3.42 -2.82
N VAL A 7 1.38 3.22 -3.94
CA VAL A 7 1.91 3.39 -5.29
C VAL A 7 1.25 4.62 -5.93
N GLY A 8 1.96 5.73 -5.88
CA GLY A 8 1.63 6.96 -6.60
C GLY A 8 2.28 7.03 -7.98
N ASN A 9 1.90 8.05 -8.75
CA ASN A 9 2.48 8.29 -10.08
C ASN A 9 3.98 8.58 -10.04
N THR A 10 4.44 9.30 -9.01
CA THR A 10 5.84 9.75 -8.89
C THR A 10 6.66 8.85 -7.96
N ASN A 11 6.05 8.36 -6.88
CA ASN A 11 6.74 7.61 -5.85
C ASN A 11 5.94 6.38 -5.39
N ILE A 12 6.68 5.36 -4.95
CA ILE A 12 6.19 4.21 -4.20
C ILE A 12 6.68 4.36 -2.76
N SER A 13 5.77 4.45 -1.80
CA SER A 13 6.08 4.42 -0.37
C SER A 13 5.82 3.02 0.18
N MET A 14 6.78 2.47 0.91
CA MET A 14 6.64 1.20 1.63
C MET A 14 6.82 1.45 3.12
N GLY A 15 6.01 0.82 3.94
CA GLY A 15 6.10 0.91 5.40
C GLY A 15 5.89 -0.44 6.06
N ILE A 16 6.52 -0.66 7.22
CA ILE A 16 6.26 -1.85 8.04
C ILE A 16 5.66 -1.39 9.35
N LEU A 17 4.52 -1.99 9.69
CA LEU A 17 3.83 -1.76 10.95
C LEU A 17 3.96 -2.99 11.86
N ASP A 18 4.25 -2.72 13.14
CA ASP A 18 4.09 -3.67 14.23
C ASP A 18 3.02 -3.16 15.20
N GLY A 19 1.81 -3.70 15.08
CA GLY A 19 0.62 -3.09 15.67
C GLY A 19 0.40 -1.69 15.10
N GLU A 20 0.39 -0.68 15.98
CA GLU A 20 0.23 0.74 15.63
C GLU A 20 1.57 1.44 15.34
N ASN A 21 2.70 0.77 15.60
CA ASN A 21 4.02 1.38 15.46
C ASN A 21 4.58 1.20 14.05
N ILE A 22 5.06 2.29 13.45
CA ILE A 22 5.80 2.25 12.19
C ILE A 22 7.27 1.96 12.52
N ILE A 23 7.76 0.78 12.17
CA ILE A 23 9.14 0.35 12.46
C ILE A 23 10.10 0.62 11.30
N GLY A 24 9.58 0.99 10.12
CA GLY A 24 10.40 1.48 9.02
C GLY A 24 9.57 1.99 7.85
N ARG A 25 10.18 2.90 7.08
CA ARG A 25 9.58 3.50 5.88
C ARG A 25 10.65 3.71 4.81
N TYR A 26 10.35 3.29 3.58
CA TYR A 26 11.18 3.56 2.41
C TYR A 26 10.35 4.19 1.31
N ARG A 27 11.03 4.94 0.45
CA ARG A 27 10.42 5.58 -0.72
C ARG A 27 11.29 5.31 -1.94
N LEU A 28 10.65 4.89 -3.02
CA LEU A 28 11.26 4.66 -4.32
C LEU A 28 10.59 5.58 -5.33
N MET A 29 11.34 6.01 -6.35
CA MET A 29 10.71 6.58 -7.55
C MET A 29 9.87 5.51 -8.25
N THR A 30 8.69 5.90 -8.71
CA THR A 30 7.82 5.05 -9.52
C THR A 30 8.44 4.87 -10.90
N GLN A 31 8.71 3.63 -11.28
CA GLN A 31 9.28 3.27 -12.58
C GLN A 31 8.45 2.13 -13.18
N THR A 32 7.77 2.40 -14.30
CA THR A 32 6.85 1.45 -14.96
C THR A 32 7.52 0.22 -15.54
N THR A 33 8.84 0.23 -15.69
CA THR A 33 9.63 -0.83 -16.32
C THR A 33 10.21 -1.85 -15.35
N ARG A 34 9.92 -1.75 -14.04
CA ARG A 34 10.45 -2.70 -13.06
C ARG A 34 9.76 -4.07 -13.11
N THR A 35 10.58 -5.10 -13.09
CA THR A 35 10.21 -6.51 -13.00
C THR A 35 9.83 -6.89 -11.57
N SER A 36 9.19 -8.06 -11.41
CA SER A 36 8.89 -8.63 -10.09
C SER A 36 10.14 -8.86 -9.25
N ASP A 37 11.27 -9.14 -9.87
CA ASP A 37 12.50 -9.51 -9.16
C ASP A 37 13.22 -8.26 -8.63
N GLU A 38 13.18 -7.15 -9.38
CA GLU A 38 13.64 -5.86 -8.86
C GLU A 38 12.81 -5.41 -7.65
N TYR A 39 11.49 -5.50 -7.72
CA TYR A 39 10.64 -5.23 -6.56
C TYR A 39 10.91 -6.20 -5.41
N GLY A 40 11.13 -7.48 -5.70
CA GLY A 40 11.51 -8.49 -4.73
C GLY A 40 12.80 -8.16 -4.01
N PHE A 41 13.83 -7.71 -4.73
CA PHE A 41 15.08 -7.25 -4.14
C PHE A 41 14.90 -6.02 -3.27
N PHE A 42 14.10 -5.04 -3.69
CA PHE A 42 13.82 -3.88 -2.84
C PHE A 42 13.11 -4.28 -1.54
N ILE A 43 12.08 -5.12 -1.63
CA ILE A 43 11.31 -5.58 -0.47
C ILE A 43 12.22 -6.37 0.48
N THR A 44 12.95 -7.36 -0.02
CA THR A 44 13.84 -8.18 0.82
C THR A 44 14.99 -7.38 1.42
N THR A 45 15.56 -6.44 0.67
CA THR A 45 16.59 -5.52 1.20
C THR A 45 16.02 -4.65 2.30
N PHE A 46 14.82 -4.11 2.13
CA PHE A 46 14.14 -3.33 3.18
C PHE A 46 13.90 -4.17 4.44
N LEU A 47 13.45 -5.42 4.32
CA LEU A 47 13.32 -6.31 5.48
C LEU A 47 14.66 -6.54 6.16
N ASN A 48 15.70 -6.84 5.38
CA ASN A 48 17.04 -7.10 5.91
C ASN A 48 17.63 -5.89 6.63
N THR A 49 17.38 -4.65 6.19
CA THR A 49 17.89 -3.45 6.89
C THR A 49 17.24 -3.23 8.25
N LEU A 50 16.10 -3.87 8.50
CA LEU A 50 15.42 -3.90 9.79
C LEU A 50 15.66 -5.22 10.54
N GLU A 51 16.58 -6.05 10.06
CA GLU A 51 16.87 -7.39 10.60
C GLU A 51 15.64 -8.32 10.62
N LEU A 52 14.69 -8.09 9.71
CA LEU A 52 13.46 -8.87 9.56
C LEU A 52 13.61 -9.92 8.47
N LYS A 53 12.91 -11.04 8.66
CA LYS A 53 12.73 -12.09 7.66
C LYS A 53 11.37 -11.92 6.98
N ALA A 54 11.25 -12.48 5.77
CA ALA A 54 9.97 -12.54 5.06
C ALA A 54 8.85 -13.17 5.92
N SER A 55 9.18 -14.16 6.75
CA SER A 55 8.25 -14.83 7.67
C SER A 55 7.67 -13.93 8.77
N ASP A 56 8.30 -12.78 9.06
CA ASP A 56 7.85 -11.85 10.10
C ASP A 56 6.71 -10.95 9.60
N ILE A 57 6.61 -10.80 8.28
CA ILE A 57 5.51 -10.13 7.61
C ILE A 57 4.33 -11.10 7.50
N LYS A 58 3.25 -10.78 8.21
CA LYS A 58 2.03 -11.62 8.28
C LYS A 58 0.95 -11.19 7.29
N GLY A 59 1.09 -10.00 6.72
CA GLY A 59 0.18 -9.46 5.71
C GLY A 59 0.87 -8.41 4.87
N THR A 60 0.37 -8.23 3.65
CA THR A 60 0.73 -7.11 2.78
C THR A 60 -0.55 -6.46 2.26
N ILE A 61 -0.62 -5.13 2.30
CA ILE A 61 -1.69 -4.35 1.66
C ILE A 61 -1.10 -3.32 0.70
N ILE A 62 -1.72 -3.17 -0.47
CA ILE A 62 -1.26 -2.29 -1.54
C ILE A 62 -2.37 -1.32 -1.93
N SER A 63 -2.10 -0.02 -1.78
CA SER A 63 -2.84 1.08 -2.42
C SER A 63 -2.12 1.46 -3.71
N SER A 64 -2.84 1.64 -4.81
CA SER A 64 -2.23 2.03 -6.07
C SER A 64 -3.18 2.80 -6.97
N VAL A 65 -2.64 3.88 -7.55
CA VAL A 65 -3.25 4.60 -8.68
C VAL A 65 -2.55 4.31 -10.01
N VAL A 66 -1.61 3.36 -10.04
CA VAL A 66 -0.80 3.01 -11.21
C VAL A 66 -1.01 1.53 -11.59
N PRO A 67 -2.04 1.20 -12.40
CA PRO A 67 -2.38 -0.19 -12.73
C PRO A 67 -1.26 -0.98 -13.40
N LYS A 68 -0.43 -0.30 -14.21
CA LYS A 68 0.67 -0.91 -14.97
C LYS A 68 1.71 -1.62 -14.09
N LEU A 69 1.83 -1.23 -12.82
CA LEU A 69 2.80 -1.80 -11.89
C LEU A 69 2.26 -2.99 -11.09
N MET A 70 0.94 -3.15 -11.04
CA MET A 70 0.31 -4.10 -10.12
C MET A 70 0.69 -5.54 -10.40
N TYR A 71 0.88 -5.90 -11.68
CA TYR A 71 1.30 -7.25 -12.05
C TYR A 71 2.67 -7.60 -11.47
N SER A 72 3.70 -6.79 -11.75
CA SER A 72 5.06 -7.01 -11.26
C SER A 72 5.14 -6.94 -9.73
N LEU A 73 4.50 -5.94 -9.12
CA LEU A 73 4.55 -5.73 -7.67
C LEU A 73 3.82 -6.85 -6.91
N THR A 74 2.64 -7.27 -7.37
CA THR A 74 1.91 -8.40 -6.76
C THR A 74 2.70 -9.70 -6.89
N SER A 75 3.31 -9.93 -8.06
CA SER A 75 4.15 -11.10 -8.29
C SER A 75 5.39 -11.11 -7.38
N ALA A 76 5.98 -9.95 -7.10
CA ALA A 76 7.09 -9.81 -6.17
C ALA A 76 6.68 -10.22 -4.74
N VAL A 77 5.54 -9.73 -4.26
CA VAL A 77 5.03 -10.07 -2.93
C VAL A 77 4.76 -11.58 -2.82
N ILE A 78 4.13 -12.18 -3.84
CA ILE A 78 3.87 -13.63 -3.86
C ILE A 78 5.17 -14.43 -3.89
N LYS A 79 6.13 -14.05 -4.74
CA LYS A 79 7.37 -14.79 -4.95
C LYS A 79 8.32 -14.70 -3.75
N TYR A 80 8.46 -13.52 -3.13
CA TYR A 80 9.50 -13.26 -2.13
C TYR A 80 8.97 -13.23 -0.69
N LEU A 81 7.68 -12.94 -0.49
CA LEU A 81 7.05 -12.97 0.83
C LEU A 81 6.10 -14.15 1.02
N HIS A 82 5.89 -14.97 -0.02
CA HIS A 82 5.02 -16.16 0.00
C HIS A 82 3.59 -15.87 0.48
N GLN A 83 3.09 -14.67 0.17
CA GLN A 83 1.74 -14.23 0.55
C GLN A 83 1.03 -13.54 -0.61
N LYS A 84 -0.29 -13.60 -0.61
CA LYS A 84 -1.12 -12.84 -1.55
C LYS A 84 -1.41 -11.47 -0.92
N PRO A 85 -1.00 -10.34 -1.55
CA PRO A 85 -1.32 -9.02 -1.01
C PRO A 85 -2.83 -8.74 -1.12
N MET A 86 -3.34 -8.01 -0.14
CA MET A 86 -4.64 -7.35 -0.24
C MET A 86 -4.48 -6.09 -1.08
N ILE A 87 -5.37 -5.88 -2.05
CA ILE A 87 -5.34 -4.69 -2.91
C ILE A 87 -6.49 -3.78 -2.51
N VAL A 88 -6.18 -2.51 -2.23
CA VAL A 88 -7.19 -1.52 -1.91
C VAL A 88 -8.14 -1.35 -3.09
N SER A 89 -9.43 -1.55 -2.84
CA SER A 89 -10.49 -1.34 -3.81
C SER A 89 -11.76 -0.84 -3.14
N ASN A 90 -12.65 -0.23 -3.93
CA ASN A 90 -13.97 0.21 -3.50
C ASN A 90 -14.91 -0.92 -3.06
N ASN A 91 -14.59 -2.19 -3.36
CA ASN A 91 -15.39 -3.35 -2.97
C ASN A 91 -14.99 -3.91 -1.60
N MET A 92 -14.01 -3.31 -0.93
CA MET A 92 -13.63 -3.74 0.42
C MET A 92 -14.67 -3.29 1.44
N GLN A 93 -14.79 -4.08 2.51
CA GLN A 93 -15.57 -3.68 3.67
C GLN A 93 -14.85 -2.50 4.36
N MET A 94 -15.54 -1.37 4.47
CA MET A 94 -15.03 -0.12 5.03
C MET A 94 -16.09 0.49 5.93
N ASP A 95 -15.66 1.24 6.94
CA ASP A 95 -16.56 1.97 7.85
C ASP A 95 -17.15 3.24 7.23
N ILE A 96 -16.86 3.48 5.95
CA ILE A 96 -17.31 4.64 5.18
C ILE A 96 -18.15 4.20 3.98
N LYS A 97 -19.17 5.00 3.65
CA LYS A 97 -19.91 4.89 2.39
C LYS A 97 -19.30 5.85 1.36
N LEU A 98 -18.92 5.33 0.20
CA LEU A 98 -18.51 6.15 -0.94
C LEU A 98 -19.76 6.71 -1.65
N ASP A 99 -20.23 7.87 -1.20
CA ASP A 99 -21.43 8.52 -1.74
C ASP A 99 -21.07 9.46 -2.90
N THR A 100 -20.78 8.87 -4.06
CA THR A 100 -20.46 9.61 -5.29
C THR A 100 -21.16 8.96 -6.49
N GLU A 101 -21.29 9.71 -7.59
CA GLU A 101 -21.90 9.19 -8.82
C GLU A 101 -21.07 8.06 -9.46
N ALA A 102 -19.75 8.07 -9.24
CA ALA A 102 -18.82 7.10 -9.81
C ALA A 102 -17.86 6.57 -8.73
N PRO A 103 -18.32 5.74 -7.79
CA PRO A 103 -17.47 5.21 -6.71
C PRO A 103 -16.33 4.34 -7.26
N ARG A 104 -16.50 3.82 -8.48
CA ARG A 104 -15.49 3.02 -9.18
C ARG A 104 -14.31 3.82 -9.73
N SER A 105 -14.45 5.13 -9.92
CA SER A 105 -13.38 5.99 -10.43
C SER A 105 -12.54 6.63 -9.33
N ILE A 106 -12.89 6.42 -8.06
CA ILE A 106 -12.14 6.95 -6.92
C ILE A 106 -10.81 6.20 -6.83
N GLY A 107 -9.71 6.96 -6.78
CA GLY A 107 -8.37 6.44 -6.56
C GLY A 107 -8.24 5.74 -5.20
N ALA A 108 -7.41 4.70 -5.14
CA ALA A 108 -7.18 3.94 -3.92
C ALA A 108 -6.63 4.81 -2.78
N ASP A 109 -5.79 5.79 -3.10
CA ASP A 109 -5.26 6.81 -2.21
C ASP A 109 -6.38 7.58 -1.47
N ARG A 110 -7.39 8.06 -2.20
CA ARG A 110 -8.53 8.78 -1.63
C ARG A 110 -9.37 7.90 -0.72
N ILE A 111 -9.52 6.61 -1.07
CA ILE A 111 -10.22 5.64 -0.22
C ILE A 111 -9.48 5.46 1.11
N VAL A 112 -8.16 5.26 1.06
CA VAL A 112 -7.32 5.11 2.27
C VAL A 112 -7.38 6.36 3.13
N ASN A 113 -7.17 7.54 2.54
CA ASN A 113 -7.19 8.81 3.26
C ASN A 113 -8.54 9.06 3.95
N THR A 114 -9.64 8.82 3.24
CA THR A 114 -11.00 9.02 3.79
C THR A 114 -11.29 8.02 4.92
N THR A 115 -10.89 6.76 4.75
CA THR A 115 -11.07 5.72 5.77
C THR A 115 -10.27 6.04 7.02
N TYR A 116 -9.00 6.45 6.87
CA TYR A 116 -8.15 6.85 7.99
C TYR A 116 -8.71 8.07 8.72
N ALA A 117 -9.13 9.11 8.00
CA ALA A 117 -9.68 10.32 8.59
C ALA A 117 -10.96 10.04 9.39
N TRP A 118 -11.85 9.20 8.86
CA TRP A 118 -13.07 8.78 9.56
C TRP A 118 -12.75 8.04 10.86
N ASN A 119 -11.86 7.04 10.79
CA ASN A 119 -11.48 6.21 11.94
C ASN A 119 -10.59 6.93 12.97
N THR A 120 -10.02 8.08 12.62
CA THR A 120 -9.21 8.89 13.54
C THR A 120 -10.03 9.99 14.21
N PHE A 121 -10.85 10.70 13.45
CA PHE A 121 -11.48 11.94 13.93
C PHE A 121 -12.97 11.81 14.21
N HIS A 122 -13.65 10.80 13.66
CA HIS A 122 -15.09 10.55 13.82
C HIS A 122 -15.97 11.81 13.63
N ARG A 123 -15.63 12.66 12.66
CA ARG A 123 -16.31 13.91 12.35
C ARG A 123 -16.18 14.28 10.88
N SER A 124 -17.06 15.16 10.40
CA SER A 124 -16.94 15.76 9.07
C SER A 124 -15.60 16.49 8.92
N CYS A 125 -14.89 16.20 7.84
CA CYS A 125 -13.59 16.81 7.55
C CYS A 125 -13.38 16.97 6.04
N ILE A 126 -12.45 17.87 5.70
CA ILE A 126 -11.91 18.00 4.35
C ILE A 126 -10.48 17.48 4.42
N ILE A 127 -10.14 16.59 3.50
CA ILE A 127 -8.79 16.03 3.38
C ILE A 127 -8.12 16.66 2.17
N VAL A 128 -6.94 17.22 2.38
CA VAL A 128 -6.11 17.81 1.32
C VAL A 128 -4.81 17.02 1.28
N ASP A 129 -4.59 16.29 0.19
CA ASP A 129 -3.38 15.50 -0.03
C ASP A 129 -2.50 16.21 -1.06
N PHE A 130 -1.25 16.51 -0.67
CA PHE A 130 -0.26 17.17 -1.51
C PHE A 130 0.70 16.12 -2.08
N GLY A 131 0.37 15.61 -3.26
CA GLY A 131 1.12 14.59 -4.00
C GLY A 131 2.31 15.09 -4.80
#